data_AF-A0A843FYA1-F1
#
_entry.id   AF-A0A843FYA1-F1
#
_cell.length_a   1.000
_cell.length_b   1.000
_cell.length_c   1.000
_cell.angle_alpha   90.00
_cell.angle_beta   90.00
_cell.angle_gamma   90.00
#
_symmetry.space_group_name_H-M   'P 1'
#
loop_
_entity.id
_entity.type
_entity.pdbx_description
1 polymer ?
#
loop_
_entity_poly.entity_id
_entity_poly.type
_entity_poly.pdbx_seq_one_letter_code
_entity_poly.pdbx_strand_id
1 'polypeptide(L)'
;IWIQCMMPVTPHVAEELWEQAGFEGLVSAGQLPEPDPSKISVSAEYGENLLREAMSDITEIRKIAGIEVKKIVLYTSSQWKKDVMQMALEMMKDGKLTIPDLTKACMAREDLRKNGKAVSSLAQKVAVEFSRSTIEQKLPLVTTDEAALFGSAAKFLSEENGVPVEVYSADGEGIYDPQGKAKVAVPGRPAIYLE
;
A
#
# COMPACT_ATOMS: atom_id res chain seq x y z
N ILE A 1 -7.20 15.71 -21.92
CA ILE A 1 -6.72 15.96 -20.54
C ILE A 1 -5.26 16.43 -20.54
N TRP A 2 -4.24 15.58 -20.75
CA TRP A 2 -2.84 15.98 -20.58
C TRP A 2 -2.41 17.17 -21.46
N ILE A 3 -2.78 17.14 -22.75
CA ILE A 3 -2.47 18.25 -23.68
C ILE A 3 -3.09 19.58 -23.20
N GLN A 4 -4.34 19.54 -22.72
CA GLN A 4 -5.01 20.73 -22.18
C GLN A 4 -4.34 21.27 -20.92
N CYS A 5 -3.84 20.40 -20.04
CA CYS A 5 -3.11 20.80 -18.83
C CYS A 5 -1.74 21.43 -19.14
N MET A 6 -1.17 21.21 -20.32
CA MET A 6 0.09 21.83 -20.74
C MET A 6 -0.08 23.28 -21.20
N MET A 7 -1.30 23.71 -21.54
CA MET A 7 -1.56 25.04 -22.11
C MET A 7 -1.02 26.23 -21.32
N PRO A 8 -1.15 26.27 -19.98
CA PRO A 8 -0.64 27.42 -19.21
C PRO A 8 0.89 27.56 -19.23
N VAL A 9 1.62 26.50 -19.58
CA VAL A 9 3.09 26.45 -19.47
C VAL A 9 3.77 26.37 -20.84
N THR A 10 3.28 25.51 -21.74
CA THR A 10 3.86 25.28 -23.06
C THR A 10 2.77 25.32 -24.15
N PRO A 11 2.15 26.48 -24.40
CA PRO A 11 0.96 26.59 -25.26
C PRO A 11 1.21 26.14 -26.70
N HIS A 12 2.29 26.58 -27.34
CA HIS A 12 2.59 26.18 -28.73
C HIS A 12 2.79 24.67 -28.90
N VAL A 13 3.45 24.03 -27.91
CA VAL A 13 3.66 22.57 -27.92
C VAL A 13 2.35 21.84 -27.72
N ALA A 14 1.48 22.35 -26.84
CA ALA A 14 0.19 21.75 -26.58
C ALA A 14 -0.74 21.85 -27.81
N GLU A 15 -0.75 22.97 -28.54
CA GLU A 15 -1.50 23.11 -29.79
C GLU A 15 -1.01 22.14 -30.86
N GLU A 16 0.31 22.02 -31.05
CA GLU A 16 0.90 21.07 -32.01
C GLU A 16 0.55 19.61 -31.65
N LEU A 17 0.65 19.23 -30.37
CA LEU A 17 0.27 17.88 -29.91
C LEU A 17 -1.22 17.61 -30.08
N TRP A 18 -2.06 18.64 -29.97
CA TRP A 18 -3.51 18.52 -30.15
C TRP A 18 -3.88 18.24 -31.61
N GLU A 19 -3.28 18.99 -32.54
CA GLU A 19 -3.42 18.77 -33.97
C GLU A 19 -2.90 17.38 -34.37
N GLN A 20 -1.70 17.00 -33.90
CA GLN A 20 -1.12 15.68 -34.16
C GLN A 20 -1.95 14.52 -33.60
N ALA A 21 -2.63 14.73 -32.48
CA ALA A 21 -3.56 13.76 -31.91
C ALA A 21 -4.90 13.68 -32.67
N GLY A 22 -5.10 14.51 -33.70
CA GLY A 22 -6.27 14.51 -34.57
C GLY A 22 -7.47 15.23 -33.98
N PHE A 23 -7.28 16.09 -32.98
CA PHE A 23 -8.35 16.90 -32.43
C PHE A 23 -8.56 18.18 -33.26
N GLU A 24 -9.80 18.62 -33.36
CA GLU A 24 -10.16 19.86 -34.06
C GLU A 24 -10.15 21.08 -33.12
N GLY A 25 -9.95 22.26 -33.70
CA GLY A 25 -9.94 23.53 -32.97
C GLY A 25 -8.63 23.79 -32.21
N LEU A 26 -8.65 24.84 -31.38
CA LEU A 26 -7.52 25.25 -30.56
C LEU A 26 -7.71 24.79 -29.11
N VAL A 27 -6.66 24.25 -28.51
CA VAL A 27 -6.66 23.87 -27.08
C VAL A 27 -6.89 25.10 -26.20
N SER A 28 -6.32 26.25 -26.59
CA SER A 28 -6.48 27.54 -25.91
C SER A 28 -7.92 28.05 -25.86
N ALA A 29 -8.76 27.63 -26.81
CA ALA A 29 -10.18 27.96 -26.83
C ALA A 29 -11.03 27.00 -25.99
N GLY A 30 -10.46 25.87 -25.54
CA GLY A 30 -11.13 24.86 -24.74
C GLY A 30 -11.15 25.16 -23.24
N GLN A 31 -12.08 24.55 -22.52
CA GLN A 31 -12.07 24.55 -21.05
C GLN A 31 -11.04 23.54 -20.52
N LEU A 32 -10.50 23.84 -19.34
CA LEU A 32 -9.68 22.88 -18.60
C LEU A 32 -10.52 21.66 -18.20
N PRO A 33 -9.94 20.45 -18.20
CA PRO A 33 -10.65 19.25 -17.81
C PRO A 33 -11.04 19.31 -16.34
N GLU A 34 -12.29 19.00 -16.03
CA GLU A 34 -12.76 18.84 -14.65
C GLU A 34 -12.52 17.39 -14.17
N PRO A 35 -12.21 17.19 -12.88
CA PRO A 35 -12.06 15.85 -12.33
C PRO A 35 -13.39 15.11 -12.36
N ASP A 36 -13.36 13.87 -12.83
CA ASP A 36 -14.51 12.96 -12.82
C ASP A 36 -14.47 12.16 -11.50
N PRO A 37 -15.38 12.41 -10.55
CA PRO A 37 -15.36 11.73 -9.25
C PRO A 37 -15.53 10.21 -9.36
N SER A 38 -16.13 9.72 -10.45
CA SER A 38 -16.31 8.27 -10.68
C SER A 38 -15.01 7.54 -11.02
N LYS A 39 -13.98 8.28 -11.45
CA LYS A 39 -12.65 7.73 -11.78
C LYS A 39 -11.66 7.84 -10.63
N ILE A 40 -12.04 8.48 -9.53
CA ILE A 40 -11.19 8.59 -8.34
C ILE A 40 -11.32 7.32 -7.52
N SER A 41 -10.21 6.60 -7.35
CA SER A 41 -10.17 5.36 -6.58
C SER A 41 -9.07 5.42 -5.53
N VAL A 42 -9.46 5.69 -4.28
CA VAL A 42 -8.54 5.73 -3.13
C VAL A 42 -7.82 4.39 -2.94
N SER A 43 -8.49 3.26 -3.22
CA SER A 43 -7.88 1.93 -3.16
C SER A 43 -6.82 1.73 -4.24
N ALA A 44 -7.03 2.24 -5.46
CA ALA A 44 -6.04 2.16 -6.52
C ALA A 44 -4.82 3.04 -6.22
N GLU A 45 -5.04 4.27 -5.74
CA GLU A 45 -3.97 5.17 -5.32
C GLU A 45 -3.14 4.57 -4.17
N TYR A 46 -3.82 3.99 -3.18
CA TYR A 46 -3.16 3.27 -2.09
C TYR A 46 -2.33 2.10 -2.59
N GLY A 47 -2.89 1.26 -3.47
CA GLY A 47 -2.18 0.10 -4.00
C GLY A 47 -0.93 0.49 -4.80
N GLU A 48 -1.03 1.53 -5.63
CA GLU A 48 0.10 2.06 -6.41
C GLU A 48 1.20 2.64 -5.50
N ASN A 49 0.82 3.39 -4.45
CA ASN A 49 1.77 3.91 -3.49
C ASN A 49 2.46 2.78 -2.70
N LEU A 50 1.69 1.76 -2.29
CA LEU A 50 2.24 0.59 -1.58
C LEU A 50 3.24 -0.20 -2.45
N LEU A 51 2.95 -0.36 -3.74
CA LEU A 51 3.88 -0.97 -4.69
C LEU A 51 5.14 -0.14 -4.86
N ARG A 52 5.01 1.18 -5.00
CA ARG A 52 6.15 2.11 -5.11
C ARG A 52 7.05 2.05 -3.87
N GLU A 53 6.46 2.05 -2.67
CA GLU A 53 7.19 1.92 -1.42
C GLU A 53 7.91 0.58 -1.34
N ALA A 54 7.24 -0.53 -1.68
CA ALA A 54 7.87 -1.85 -1.70
C ALA A 54 9.05 -1.94 -2.69
N MET A 55 8.93 -1.34 -3.88
CA MET A 55 10.03 -1.26 -4.85
C MET A 55 11.22 -0.45 -4.34
N SER A 56 10.94 0.66 -3.65
CA SER A 56 11.97 1.47 -3.01
C SER A 56 12.69 0.66 -1.93
N ASP A 57 11.93 -0.01 -1.05
CA ASP A 57 12.48 -0.84 0.02
C ASP A 57 13.32 -2.00 -0.53
N ILE A 58 12.86 -2.69 -1.59
CA ILE A 58 13.65 -3.73 -2.26
C ILE A 58 14.99 -3.17 -2.74
N THR A 59 14.98 -1.99 -3.37
CA THR A 59 16.19 -1.34 -3.90
C THR A 59 17.16 -0.98 -2.77
N GLU A 60 16.66 -0.44 -1.66
CA GLU A 60 17.47 -0.10 -0.49
C GLU A 60 18.06 -1.34 0.19
N ILE A 61 17.23 -2.37 0.43
CA ILE A 61 17.68 -3.61 1.04
C ILE A 61 18.74 -4.28 0.16
N ARG A 62 18.56 -4.30 -1.16
CA ARG A 62 19.53 -4.86 -2.11
C ARG A 62 20.87 -4.11 -2.04
N LYS A 63 20.83 -2.78 -1.97
CA LYS A 63 22.04 -1.94 -1.84
C LYS A 63 22.80 -2.22 -0.54
N ILE A 64 22.07 -2.42 0.57
CA ILE A 64 22.67 -2.70 1.89
C ILE A 64 23.19 -4.13 1.98
N ALA A 65 22.48 -5.09 1.40
CA ALA A 65 22.84 -6.51 1.49
C ALA A 65 24.18 -6.80 0.80
N GLY A 66 24.51 -6.07 -0.27
CA GLY A 66 25.81 -6.18 -0.96
C GLY A 66 26.07 -7.56 -1.58
N ILE A 67 25.02 -8.38 -1.72
CA ILE A 67 25.05 -9.72 -2.30
C ILE A 67 24.29 -9.75 -3.62
N GLU A 68 24.60 -10.75 -4.45
CA GLU A 68 23.81 -11.07 -5.62
C GLU A 68 22.49 -11.72 -5.17
N VAL A 69 21.39 -10.98 -5.35
CA VAL A 69 20.04 -11.47 -5.10
C VAL A 69 19.64 -12.39 -6.24
N LYS A 70 19.19 -13.60 -5.91
CA LYS A 70 18.66 -14.62 -6.80
C LYS A 70 17.14 -14.72 -6.70
N LYS A 71 16.56 -14.35 -5.56
CA LYS A 71 15.11 -14.46 -5.32
C LYS A 71 14.63 -13.41 -4.32
N ILE A 72 13.44 -12.88 -4.56
CA ILE A 72 12.74 -11.94 -3.67
C ILE A 72 11.47 -12.61 -3.16
N VAL A 73 11.25 -12.52 -1.86
CA VAL A 73 10.04 -13.03 -1.22
C VAL A 73 9.37 -11.90 -0.47
N LEU A 74 8.13 -11.62 -0.85
CA LEU A 74 7.25 -10.64 -0.21
C LEU A 74 6.25 -11.36 0.68
N TYR A 75 6.13 -10.91 1.93
CA TYR A 75 5.13 -11.41 2.85
C TYR A 75 4.11 -10.32 3.15
N THR A 76 2.85 -10.66 2.91
CA THR A 76 1.71 -9.82 3.30
C THR A 76 1.27 -10.17 4.72
N SER A 77 0.61 -9.20 5.36
CA SER A 77 0.25 -9.28 6.76
C SER A 77 -0.78 -10.37 7.07
N SER A 78 -0.73 -10.90 8.29
CA SER A 78 -1.71 -11.84 8.82
C SER A 78 -3.03 -11.15 9.14
N GLN A 79 -4.13 -11.91 9.08
CA GLN A 79 -5.49 -11.46 9.29
C GLN A 79 -5.68 -10.78 10.65
N TRP A 80 -5.10 -11.33 11.71
CA TRP A 80 -5.22 -10.74 13.06
C TRP A 80 -4.64 -9.32 13.15
N LYS A 81 -3.66 -8.97 12.31
CA LYS A 81 -3.10 -7.61 12.26
C LYS A 81 -4.01 -6.65 11.51
N LYS A 82 -4.66 -7.14 10.44
CA LYS A 82 -5.74 -6.41 9.76
C LYS A 82 -6.90 -6.15 10.71
N ASP A 83 -7.27 -7.13 11.53
CA ASP A 83 -8.34 -6.98 12.52
C ASP A 83 -8.02 -5.90 13.57
N VAL A 84 -6.77 -5.81 14.06
CA VAL A 84 -6.35 -4.73 14.97
C VAL A 84 -6.47 -3.35 14.32
N MET A 85 -6.06 -3.23 13.04
CA MET A 85 -6.20 -1.98 12.27
C MET A 85 -7.67 -1.61 12.03
N GLN A 86 -8.52 -2.61 11.78
CA GLN A 86 -9.96 -2.42 11.64
C GLN A 86 -10.60 -1.91 12.94
N MET A 87 -10.28 -2.52 14.07
CA MET A 87 -10.76 -2.05 15.37
C MET A 87 -10.29 -0.62 15.65
N ALA A 88 -9.06 -0.28 15.27
CA ALA A 88 -8.57 1.09 15.39
C ALA A 88 -9.35 2.08 14.51
N LEU A 89 -9.69 1.72 13.27
CA LEU A 89 -10.55 2.54 12.38
C LEU A 89 -11.93 2.78 13.01
N GLU A 90 -12.55 1.74 13.57
CA GLU A 90 -13.87 1.84 14.19
C GLU A 90 -13.83 2.78 15.41
N MET A 91 -12.84 2.61 16.29
CA MET A 91 -12.66 3.48 17.46
C MET A 91 -12.30 4.93 17.08
N MET A 92 -11.62 5.12 15.94
CA MET A 92 -11.32 6.44 15.40
C MET A 92 -12.58 7.15 14.92
N LYS A 93 -13.49 6.44 14.24
CA LYS A 93 -14.82 6.97 13.86
C LYS A 93 -15.64 7.41 15.07
N ASP A 94 -15.54 6.65 16.17
CA ASP A 94 -16.23 6.95 17.42
C ASP A 94 -15.54 8.02 18.28
N GLY A 95 -14.37 8.54 17.87
CA GLY A 95 -13.59 9.51 18.63
C GLY A 95 -13.00 8.98 19.94
N LYS A 96 -12.92 7.65 20.10
CA LYS A 96 -12.47 6.97 21.32
C LYS A 96 -11.11 6.29 21.16
N LEU A 97 -10.39 6.58 20.07
CA LEU A 97 -9.10 5.96 19.80
C LEU A 97 -8.05 6.44 20.81
N THR A 98 -7.80 5.62 21.81
CA THR A 98 -6.68 5.78 22.75
C THR A 98 -5.86 4.49 22.82
N ILE A 99 -4.61 4.60 23.24
CA ILE A 99 -3.72 3.44 23.41
C ILE A 99 -4.31 2.43 24.41
N PRO A 100 -4.76 2.84 25.62
CA PRO A 100 -5.33 1.90 26.58
C PRO A 100 -6.61 1.23 26.08
N ASP A 101 -7.50 2.00 25.44
CA ASP A 101 -8.80 1.48 25.03
C ASP A 101 -8.67 0.49 23.87
N LEU A 102 -7.84 0.79 22.86
CA LEU A 102 -7.60 -0.13 21.74
C LEU A 102 -6.92 -1.41 22.23
N THR A 103 -5.94 -1.29 23.12
CA THR A 103 -5.26 -2.47 23.70
C THR A 103 -6.24 -3.34 24.47
N LYS A 104 -7.11 -2.74 25.29
CA LYS A 104 -8.14 -3.46 26.05
C LYS A 104 -9.14 -4.14 25.12
N ALA A 105 -9.61 -3.45 24.09
CA ALA A 105 -10.55 -3.99 23.11
C ALA A 105 -9.95 -5.18 22.36
N CYS A 106 -8.70 -5.07 21.90
CA CYS A 106 -8.02 -6.18 21.22
C CYS A 106 -7.83 -7.40 22.13
N MET A 107 -7.49 -7.19 23.41
CA MET A 107 -7.28 -8.28 24.37
C MET A 107 -8.56 -8.97 24.85
N ALA A 108 -9.73 -8.33 24.65
CA ALA A 108 -11.04 -8.94 24.92
C ALA A 108 -11.45 -9.96 23.86
N ARG A 109 -10.87 -9.89 22.66
CA ARG A 109 -11.09 -10.83 21.55
C ARG A 109 -10.19 -12.06 21.68
N GLU A 110 -10.78 -13.24 21.76
CA GLU A 110 -10.05 -14.50 21.99
C GLU A 110 -9.06 -14.84 20.86
N ASP A 111 -9.46 -14.56 19.62
CA ASP A 111 -8.66 -14.76 18.40
C ASP A 111 -7.40 -13.89 18.39
N LEU A 112 -7.48 -12.64 18.85
CA LEU A 112 -6.33 -11.75 18.98
C LEU A 112 -5.49 -12.11 20.21
N ARG A 113 -6.13 -12.42 21.34
CA ARG A 113 -5.45 -12.69 22.61
C ARG A 113 -4.43 -13.83 22.52
N LYS A 114 -4.61 -14.78 21.60
CA LYS A 114 -3.63 -15.84 21.27
C LYS A 114 -2.24 -15.31 20.93
N ASN A 115 -2.17 -14.12 20.31
CA ASN A 115 -0.92 -13.45 19.94
C ASN A 115 -0.35 -12.56 21.07
N GLY A 116 -1.08 -12.42 22.20
CA GLY A 116 -0.62 -11.85 23.45
C GLY A 116 0.13 -10.52 23.32
N LYS A 117 1.42 -10.53 23.70
CA LYS A 117 2.29 -9.34 23.70
C LYS A 117 2.43 -8.68 22.32
N ALA A 118 2.35 -9.45 21.23
CA ALA A 118 2.44 -8.91 19.88
C ALA A 118 1.24 -8.01 19.56
N VAL A 119 0.05 -8.38 20.02
CA VAL A 119 -1.17 -7.55 19.87
C VAL A 119 -1.01 -6.24 20.62
N SER A 120 -0.58 -6.29 21.89
CA SER A 120 -0.41 -5.07 22.68
C SER A 120 0.60 -4.11 22.05
N SER A 121 1.73 -4.63 21.54
CA SER A 121 2.73 -3.81 20.86
C SER A 121 2.21 -3.21 19.55
N LEU A 122 1.45 -3.98 18.77
CA LEU A 122 0.85 -3.49 17.53
C LEU A 122 -0.23 -2.45 17.81
N ALA A 123 -1.15 -2.70 18.75
CA ALA A 123 -2.21 -1.77 19.14
C ALA A 123 -1.64 -0.42 19.59
N GLN A 124 -0.56 -0.41 20.37
CA GLN A 124 0.13 0.82 20.78
C GLN A 124 0.62 1.62 19.57
N LYS A 125 1.31 0.96 18.62
CA LYS A 125 1.82 1.62 17.41
C LYS A 125 0.68 2.13 16.52
N VAL A 126 -0.34 1.32 16.30
CA VAL A 126 -1.50 1.65 15.47
C VAL A 126 -2.26 2.84 16.06
N ALA A 127 -2.52 2.87 17.38
CA ALA A 127 -3.20 4.00 18.02
C ALA A 127 -2.44 5.32 17.84
N VAL A 128 -1.11 5.31 18.01
CA VAL A 128 -0.27 6.50 17.79
C VAL A 128 -0.29 6.93 16.32
N GLU A 129 -0.13 5.99 15.41
CA GLU A 129 -0.09 6.27 13.98
C GLU A 129 -1.44 6.82 13.49
N PHE A 130 -2.54 6.19 13.87
CA PHE A 130 -3.88 6.57 13.42
C PHE A 130 -4.31 7.89 14.04
N SER A 131 -3.94 8.21 15.29
CA SER A 131 -4.25 9.51 15.90
C SER A 131 -3.69 10.72 15.13
N ARG A 132 -2.72 10.51 14.22
CA ARG A 132 -2.07 11.54 13.40
C ARG A 132 -2.51 11.51 11.94
N SER A 133 -3.54 10.75 11.58
CA SER A 133 -3.99 10.56 10.20
C SER A 133 -5.51 10.77 10.09
N THR A 134 -6.05 10.66 8.88
CA THR A 134 -7.50 10.65 8.66
C THR A 134 -8.03 9.23 8.44
N ILE A 135 -9.32 9.03 8.66
CA ILE A 135 -10.00 7.76 8.40
C ILE A 135 -9.86 7.37 6.92
N GLU A 136 -10.00 8.34 6.01
CA GLU A 136 -9.89 8.13 4.56
C GLU A 136 -8.51 7.59 4.15
N GLN A 137 -7.44 8.06 4.78
CA GLN A 137 -6.07 7.58 4.53
C GLN A 137 -5.83 6.16 5.05
N LYS A 138 -6.52 5.77 6.13
CA LYS A 138 -6.28 4.49 6.81
C LYS A 138 -7.27 3.40 6.39
N LEU A 139 -8.42 3.77 5.83
CA LEU A 139 -9.44 2.83 5.34
C LEU A 139 -8.87 1.81 4.32
N PRO A 140 -8.02 2.19 3.35
CA PRO A 140 -7.47 1.26 2.37
C PRO A 140 -6.60 0.14 2.98
N LEU A 141 -5.98 0.36 4.14
CA LEU A 141 -5.16 -0.65 4.84
C LEU A 141 -5.96 -1.89 5.23
N VAL A 142 -7.28 -1.73 5.39
CA VAL A 142 -8.18 -2.80 5.84
C VAL A 142 -9.04 -3.31 4.68
N THR A 143 -9.43 -2.44 3.75
CA THR A 143 -10.31 -2.81 2.63
C THR A 143 -9.56 -3.40 1.44
N THR A 144 -8.25 -3.12 1.29
CA THR A 144 -7.46 -3.61 0.16
C THR A 144 -6.92 -5.00 0.44
N ASP A 145 -7.08 -5.90 -0.52
CA ASP A 145 -6.41 -7.20 -0.49
C ASP A 145 -4.97 -7.06 -1.01
N GLU A 146 -4.04 -6.79 -0.09
CA GLU A 146 -2.61 -6.70 -0.39
C GLU A 146 -2.05 -7.98 -1.01
N ALA A 147 -2.55 -9.17 -0.65
CA ALA A 147 -2.06 -10.42 -1.19
C ALA A 147 -2.43 -10.54 -2.68
N ALA A 148 -3.66 -10.16 -3.02
CA ALA A 148 -4.09 -10.06 -4.42
C ALA A 148 -3.33 -8.96 -5.19
N LEU A 149 -3.12 -7.79 -4.56
CA LEU A 149 -2.37 -6.68 -5.16
C LEU A 149 -0.95 -7.10 -5.53
N PHE A 150 -0.17 -7.57 -4.56
CA PHE A 150 1.20 -8.02 -4.81
C PHE A 150 1.24 -9.27 -5.70
N GLY A 151 0.28 -10.18 -5.58
CA GLY A 151 0.15 -11.34 -6.47
C GLY A 151 -0.03 -10.93 -7.93
N SER A 152 -0.87 -9.93 -8.20
CA SER A 152 -1.07 -9.39 -9.56
C SER A 152 0.16 -8.64 -10.10
N ALA A 153 0.91 -7.99 -9.21
CA ALA A 153 2.13 -7.25 -9.56
C ALA A 153 3.40 -8.12 -9.57
N ALA A 154 3.36 -9.37 -9.11
CA ALA A 154 4.55 -10.22 -8.94
C ALA A 154 5.35 -10.39 -10.23
N LYS A 155 4.66 -10.52 -11.38
CA LYS A 155 5.31 -10.60 -12.70
C LYS A 155 6.07 -9.32 -13.03
N PHE A 156 5.42 -8.17 -12.89
CA PHE A 156 6.04 -6.86 -13.12
C PHE A 156 7.25 -6.65 -12.20
N LEU A 157 7.10 -6.95 -10.89
CA LEU A 157 8.19 -6.84 -9.93
C LEU A 157 9.37 -7.77 -10.28
N SER A 158 9.08 -8.96 -10.81
CA SER A 158 10.14 -9.89 -11.25
C SER A 158 10.90 -9.36 -12.46
N GLU A 159 10.20 -8.80 -13.44
CA GLU A 159 10.79 -8.20 -14.63
C GLU A 159 11.66 -6.98 -14.28
N GLU A 160 11.17 -6.10 -13.41
CA GLU A 160 11.88 -4.89 -12.99
C GLU A 160 13.15 -5.21 -12.18
N ASN A 161 13.12 -6.26 -11.35
CA ASN A 161 14.26 -6.65 -10.52
C ASN A 161 15.21 -7.66 -11.21
N GLY A 162 14.78 -8.26 -12.32
CA GLY A 162 15.53 -9.29 -13.04
C GLY A 162 15.65 -10.63 -12.28
N VAL A 163 14.84 -10.83 -11.24
CA VAL A 163 14.86 -12.02 -10.36
C VAL A 163 13.44 -12.45 -10.02
N PRO A 164 13.17 -13.75 -9.79
CA PRO A 164 11.85 -14.20 -9.38
C PRO A 164 11.36 -13.55 -8.08
N VAL A 165 10.14 -13.04 -8.11
CA VAL A 165 9.42 -12.50 -6.94
C VAL A 165 8.28 -13.45 -6.58
N GLU A 166 8.28 -13.94 -5.35
CA GLU A 166 7.18 -14.73 -4.78
C GLU A 166 6.45 -13.95 -3.70
N VAL A 167 5.13 -14.14 -3.61
CA VAL A 167 4.28 -13.45 -2.65
C VAL A 167 3.58 -14.49 -1.79
N TYR A 168 3.70 -14.34 -0.49
CA TYR A 168 3.04 -15.19 0.49
C TYR A 168 2.20 -14.36 1.45
N SER A 169 1.09 -14.93 1.91
CA SER A 169 0.39 -14.42 3.09
C SER A 169 1.02 -15.01 4.35
N ALA A 170 1.17 -14.22 5.41
CA ALA A 170 1.69 -14.72 6.69
C ALA A 170 0.83 -15.82 7.32
N ASP A 171 -0.43 -15.99 6.90
CA ASP A 171 -1.32 -17.06 7.35
C ASP A 171 -1.43 -18.22 6.34
N GLY A 172 -0.72 -18.16 5.21
CA GLY A 172 -0.74 -19.20 4.19
C GLY A 172 -0.15 -20.52 4.67
N GLU A 173 -0.60 -21.63 4.09
CA GLU A 173 0.04 -22.93 4.27
C GLU A 173 1.26 -23.05 3.34
N GLY A 174 2.34 -23.68 3.81
CA GLY A 174 3.53 -23.93 2.97
C GLY A 174 4.38 -22.69 2.65
N ILE A 175 4.34 -21.65 3.49
CA ILE A 175 5.13 -20.43 3.30
C ILE A 175 6.63 -20.76 3.31
N TYR A 176 7.35 -20.29 2.29
CA TYR A 176 8.80 -20.27 2.29
C TYR A 176 9.31 -19.06 3.07
N ASP A 177 9.67 -19.24 4.35
CA ASP A 177 10.20 -18.15 5.21
C ASP A 177 11.43 -18.58 6.03
N PRO A 178 12.63 -18.68 5.40
CA PRO A 178 13.85 -19.14 6.06
C PRO A 178 14.27 -18.32 7.28
N GLN A 179 13.90 -17.03 7.32
CA GLN A 179 14.29 -16.09 8.39
C GLN A 179 13.14 -15.70 9.33
N GLY A 180 11.94 -16.25 9.14
CA GLY A 180 10.78 -15.90 9.95
C GLY A 180 10.36 -14.43 9.80
N LYS A 181 10.52 -13.82 8.61
CA LYS A 181 10.17 -12.42 8.34
C LYS A 181 8.68 -12.20 8.16
N ALA A 182 7.88 -13.22 7.80
CA ALA A 182 6.43 -13.09 7.61
C ALA A 182 5.72 -12.54 8.85
N LYS A 183 6.18 -12.94 10.05
CA LYS A 183 5.62 -12.46 11.33
C LYS A 183 5.80 -10.95 11.56
N VAL A 184 6.66 -10.29 10.79
CA VAL A 184 6.92 -8.85 10.92
C VAL A 184 6.06 -8.04 9.95
N ALA A 185 5.49 -8.65 8.90
CA ALA A 185 4.62 -7.96 7.94
C ALA A 185 3.37 -7.38 8.61
N VAL A 186 3.07 -6.11 8.35
CA VAL A 186 1.91 -5.38 8.90
C VAL A 186 1.15 -4.75 7.73
N PRO A 187 -0.18 -4.54 7.77
CA PRO A 187 -0.87 -3.87 6.68
C PRO A 187 -0.21 -2.53 6.31
N GLY A 188 -0.01 -2.31 5.01
CA GLY A 188 0.74 -1.20 4.41
C GLY A 188 2.25 -1.31 4.51
N ARG A 189 2.79 -2.36 5.12
CA ARG A 189 4.25 -2.60 5.27
C ARG A 189 4.55 -4.10 5.11
N PRO A 190 4.64 -4.59 3.85
CA PRO A 190 5.00 -5.98 3.61
C PRO A 190 6.41 -6.26 4.14
N ALA A 191 6.68 -7.50 4.54
CA ALA A 191 8.05 -7.90 4.87
C ALA A 191 8.75 -8.41 3.62
N ILE A 192 10.03 -8.06 3.47
CA ILE A 192 10.84 -8.39 2.29
C ILE A 192 12.02 -9.26 2.71
N TYR A 193 12.18 -10.39 2.03
CA TYR A 193 13.34 -11.26 2.12
C TYR A 193 14.03 -11.34 0.76
N LEU A 194 15.34 -11.08 0.75
CA LEU A 194 16.18 -11.23 -0.42
C LEU A 194 17.12 -12.40 -0.15
N GLU A 195 17.17 -13.33 -1.09
CA GLU A 195 18.07 -14.50 -1.11
C GLU A 195 19.08 -14.36 -2.24
#